data_AF-A0A9W9M3I1-F1
#
_entry.id   AF-A0A9W9M3I1-F1
#
_cell.length_a   1.000
_cell.length_b   1.000
_cell.length_c   1.000
_cell.angle_alpha   90.00
_cell.angle_beta   90.00
_cell.angle_gamma   90.00
#
_symmetry.space_group_name_H-M   'P 1'
#
loop_
_entity.id
_entity.type
_entity.pdbx_description
1 polymer ?
#
loop_
_entity_poly.entity_id
_entity_poly.type
_entity_poly.pdbx_seq_one_letter_code
_entity_poly.pdbx_strand_id
1 'polypeptide(L)'
;MLSNSNTALLRVCRSIYFEAETILYESSHFDVDDLYTFIAFATSLSDTARAAISRLTVQWMPIWVPMAGLDHKGSIYAHTHSDELWVRFWDTVASLEGLKVLGLSLDLGRFTSVVGSTGEAIVSGQRIPFGIGEGWVKPILGVRGVKEFDLAVTARCDLLAKGVVEGELVRDVGLLREELRGILCGVREKRVKMDIQRKIRLAITA
;
A
#
# COMPACT_ATOMS: atom_id res chain seq x y z
N MET A 1 24.34 -9.06 26.68
CA MET A 1 25.71 -8.77 26.23
C MET A 1 25.63 -7.97 24.93
N LEU A 2 25.96 -6.68 24.94
CA LEU A 2 26.04 -5.82 23.76
C LEU A 2 27.52 -5.76 23.32
N SER A 3 27.75 -5.90 22.01
CA SER A 3 29.05 -6.18 21.38
C SER A 3 30.20 -5.25 21.79
N ASN A 4 31.41 -5.79 21.94
CA ASN A 4 32.69 -5.04 21.99
C ASN A 4 33.09 -4.45 20.62
N SER A 5 32.12 -4.11 19.77
CA SER A 5 32.39 -3.62 18.41
C SER A 5 33.06 -2.26 18.50
N ASN A 6 34.16 -2.09 17.76
CA ASN A 6 34.90 -0.84 17.69
C ASN A 6 33.96 0.28 17.20
N THR A 7 33.64 1.24 18.07
CA THR A 7 32.72 2.35 17.73
C THR A 7 33.22 3.18 16.54
N ALA A 8 34.53 3.23 16.28
CA ALA A 8 35.08 3.87 15.09
C ALA A 8 34.64 3.15 13.80
N LEU A 9 34.68 1.80 13.80
CA LEU A 9 34.21 1.01 12.67
C LEU A 9 32.71 1.23 12.42
N LEU A 10 31.88 1.25 13.47
CA LEU A 10 30.45 1.52 13.32
C LEU A 10 30.17 2.92 12.75
N ARG A 11 30.94 3.95 13.14
CA ARG A 11 30.83 5.31 12.57
C ARG A 11 31.23 5.34 11.10
N VAL A 12 32.30 4.64 10.72
CA VAL A 12 32.74 4.54 9.32
C VAL A 12 31.68 3.82 8.48
N CYS A 13 31.19 2.65 8.91
CA CYS A 13 30.14 1.93 8.21
C CYS A 13 28.86 2.76 8.06
N ARG A 14 28.47 3.51 9.12
CA ARG A 14 27.33 4.42 9.07
C ARG A 14 27.53 5.55 8.06
N SER A 15 28.75 6.09 7.96
CA SER A 15 29.06 7.17 7.01
C SER A 15 29.02 6.65 5.57
N ILE A 16 29.66 5.51 5.30
CA ILE A 16 29.61 4.84 3.99
C ILE A 16 28.16 4.55 3.58
N TYR A 17 27.35 4.03 4.51
CA TYR A 17 25.93 3.78 4.24
C TYR A 17 25.19 5.06 3.83
N PHE A 18 25.31 6.15 4.59
CA PHE A 18 24.62 7.41 4.25
C PHE A 18 25.13 8.05 2.96
N GLU A 19 26.39 7.85 2.58
CA GLU A 19 26.90 8.30 1.28
C GLU A 19 26.33 7.48 0.12
N ALA A 20 26.05 6.18 0.33
CA ALA A 20 25.59 5.27 -0.70
C ALA A 20 24.07 5.08 -0.76
N GLU A 21 23.32 5.42 0.29
CA GLU A 21 21.89 5.06 0.44
C GLU A 21 21.01 5.58 -0.70
N THR A 22 21.30 6.78 -1.22
CA THR A 22 20.51 7.36 -2.33
C THR A 22 20.66 6.56 -3.62
N ILE A 23 21.90 6.13 -3.93
CA ILE A 23 22.20 5.31 -5.10
C ILE A 23 21.51 3.94 -4.98
N LEU A 24 21.56 3.35 -3.78
CA LEU A 24 20.93 2.06 -3.49
C LEU A 24 19.42 2.12 -3.71
N TYR A 25 18.75 3.17 -3.22
CA TYR A 25 17.29 3.22 -3.25
C TYR A 25 16.70 3.83 -4.52
N GLU A 26 17.44 4.70 -5.22
CA GLU A 26 16.98 5.26 -6.50
C GLU A 26 16.87 4.19 -7.60
N SER A 27 17.84 3.26 -7.63
CA SER A 27 17.93 2.20 -8.63
C SER A 27 17.09 0.97 -8.29
N SER A 28 16.59 0.86 -7.05
CA SER A 28 15.83 -0.29 -6.58
C SER A 28 14.37 -0.22 -6.98
N HIS A 29 13.82 -1.39 -7.32
CA HIS A 29 12.39 -1.63 -7.35
C HIS A 29 12.02 -2.43 -6.11
N PHE A 30 11.04 -1.95 -5.35
CA PHE A 30 10.57 -2.64 -4.15
C PHE A 30 9.27 -3.40 -4.45
N ASP A 31 9.29 -4.71 -4.23
CA ASP A 31 8.09 -5.54 -4.22
C ASP A 31 7.71 -5.83 -2.76
N VAL A 32 6.50 -5.43 -2.38
CA VAL A 32 6.02 -5.51 -0.99
C VAL A 32 4.88 -6.51 -0.92
N ASP A 33 5.09 -7.60 -0.18
CA ASP A 33 4.08 -8.60 0.18
C ASP A 33 3.67 -8.52 1.67
N ASP A 34 4.56 -8.00 2.53
CA ASP A 34 4.29 -7.72 3.94
C ASP A 34 4.29 -6.22 4.26
N LEU A 35 3.10 -5.68 4.54
CA LEU A 35 2.89 -4.25 4.76
C LEU A 35 3.64 -3.74 6.01
N TYR A 36 3.70 -4.55 7.07
CA TYR A 36 4.35 -4.17 8.33
C TYR A 36 5.86 -4.01 8.14
N THR A 37 6.48 -4.96 7.47
CA THR A 37 7.91 -4.95 7.14
C THR A 37 8.26 -3.74 6.30
N PHE A 38 7.44 -3.40 5.30
CA PHE A 38 7.68 -2.20 4.50
C PHE A 38 7.56 -0.91 5.34
N ILE A 39 6.56 -0.80 6.22
CA ILE A 39 6.44 0.34 7.13
C ILE A 39 7.68 0.45 8.02
N ALA A 40 8.11 -0.65 8.64
CA ALA A 40 9.29 -0.67 9.51
C ALA A 40 10.56 -0.28 8.74
N PHE A 41 10.72 -0.81 7.53
CA PHE A 41 11.80 -0.45 6.62
C PHE A 41 11.77 1.04 6.28
N ALA A 42 10.68 1.55 5.71
CA ALA A 42 10.56 2.92 5.24
C ALA A 42 10.71 3.95 6.36
N THR A 43 10.26 3.63 7.58
CA THR A 43 10.42 4.49 8.77
C THR A 43 11.84 4.47 9.34
N SER A 44 12.63 3.43 9.08
CA SER A 44 14.04 3.36 9.48
C SER A 44 14.99 4.17 8.59
N LEU A 45 14.54 4.56 7.39
CA LEU A 45 15.33 5.32 6.43
C LEU A 45 15.43 6.81 6.79
N SER A 46 16.54 7.43 6.37
CA SER A 46 16.68 8.90 6.35
C SER A 46 15.65 9.52 5.39
N ASP A 47 15.38 10.82 5.54
CA ASP A 47 14.52 11.55 4.60
C ASP A 47 15.05 11.47 3.16
N THR A 48 16.37 11.56 2.99
CA THR A 48 17.03 11.50 1.69
C THR A 48 16.88 10.12 1.05
N ALA A 49 17.13 9.04 1.80
CA ALA A 49 16.94 7.67 1.34
C ALA A 49 15.47 7.38 0.98
N ARG A 50 14.55 7.81 1.82
CA ARG A 50 13.11 7.65 1.58
C ARG A 50 12.66 8.41 0.33
N ALA A 51 13.20 9.60 0.09
CA ALA A 51 12.94 10.37 -1.12
C ALA A 51 13.60 9.78 -2.37
N ALA A 52 14.56 8.86 -2.23
CA ALA A 52 15.15 8.16 -3.37
C ALA A 52 14.29 6.98 -3.86
N ILE A 53 13.39 6.43 -3.03
CA ILE A 53 12.49 5.34 -3.43
C ILE A 53 11.59 5.83 -4.58
N SER A 54 11.80 5.25 -5.77
CA SER A 54 11.15 5.72 -6.99
C SER A 54 10.15 4.73 -7.60
N ARG A 55 10.24 3.44 -7.25
CA ARG A 55 9.41 2.36 -7.81
C ARG A 55 8.97 1.40 -6.70
N LEU A 56 7.66 1.17 -6.60
CA LEU A 56 7.04 0.30 -5.61
C LEU A 56 5.94 -0.54 -6.27
N THR A 57 5.93 -1.84 -6.01
CA THR A 57 4.80 -2.72 -6.31
C THR A 57 4.30 -3.32 -5.02
N VAL A 58 3.00 -3.17 -4.75
CA VAL A 58 2.34 -3.74 -3.58
C VAL A 58 1.58 -4.98 -4.03
N GLN A 59 1.93 -6.12 -3.46
CA GLN A 59 1.26 -7.39 -3.65
C GLN A 59 0.40 -7.68 -2.43
N TRP A 60 -0.89 -7.93 -2.65
CA TRP A 60 -1.83 -8.12 -1.57
C TRP A 60 -2.84 -9.21 -1.89
N MET A 61 -2.95 -10.18 -0.97
CA MET A 61 -3.94 -11.24 -1.04
C MET A 61 -4.96 -11.03 0.08
N PRO A 62 -6.13 -10.44 -0.18
CA PRO A 62 -7.13 -10.21 0.86
C PRO A 62 -7.64 -11.50 1.50
N ILE A 63 -7.53 -11.59 2.82
CA ILE A 63 -8.26 -12.57 3.66
C ILE A 63 -9.66 -12.04 4.05
N TRP A 64 -9.81 -10.71 4.11
CA TRP A 64 -11.07 -9.97 4.18
C TRP A 64 -10.88 -8.61 3.49
N VAL A 65 -11.98 -7.90 3.24
CA VAL A 65 -11.94 -6.57 2.64
C VAL A 65 -11.48 -5.57 3.70
N PRO A 66 -10.37 -4.83 3.51
CA PRO A 66 -9.98 -3.77 4.43
C PRO A 66 -11.07 -2.71 4.53
N MET A 67 -11.17 -2.02 5.66
CA MET A 67 -12.15 -0.95 5.91
C MET A 67 -13.62 -1.39 5.84
N ALA A 68 -13.89 -2.69 5.95
CA ALA A 68 -15.25 -3.24 5.97
C ALA A 68 -15.91 -3.13 7.36
N GLY A 69 -15.20 -2.62 8.37
CA GLY A 69 -15.70 -2.56 9.76
C GLY A 69 -15.77 -3.93 10.45
N LEU A 70 -15.10 -4.94 9.88
CA LEU A 70 -15.00 -6.28 10.44
C LEU A 70 -13.68 -6.40 11.20
N ASP A 71 -13.72 -6.18 12.52
CA ASP A 71 -12.54 -6.29 13.35
C ASP A 71 -12.30 -7.75 13.76
N HIS A 72 -11.35 -8.39 13.10
CA HIS A 72 -11.05 -9.82 13.27
C HIS A 72 -9.99 -10.08 14.36
N LYS A 73 -10.06 -9.42 15.53
CA LYS A 73 -9.02 -9.50 16.60
C LYS A 73 -8.57 -10.90 17.01
N GLY A 74 -9.45 -11.90 16.92
CA GLY A 74 -9.15 -13.30 17.25
C GLY A 74 -8.51 -14.11 16.11
N SER A 75 -8.40 -13.53 14.91
CA SER A 75 -7.83 -14.20 13.74
C SER A 75 -6.30 -14.19 13.80
N ILE A 76 -5.69 -15.29 13.38
CA ILE A 76 -4.23 -15.37 13.19
C ILE A 76 -3.74 -14.35 12.15
N TYR A 77 -4.60 -13.91 11.24
CA TYR A 77 -4.27 -12.92 10.21
C TYR A 77 -4.48 -11.46 10.67
N ALA A 78 -4.96 -11.23 11.90
CA ALA A 78 -5.27 -9.88 12.39
C ALA A 78 -4.07 -8.92 12.37
N HIS A 79 -2.86 -9.45 12.56
CA HIS A 79 -1.62 -8.67 12.56
C HIS A 79 -1.13 -8.32 11.16
N THR A 80 -1.52 -9.09 10.13
CA THR A 80 -1.16 -8.83 8.73
C THR A 80 -2.29 -8.19 7.95
N HIS A 81 -3.54 -8.26 8.41
CA HIS A 81 -4.73 -7.81 7.68
C HIS A 81 -5.65 -6.97 8.58
N SER A 82 -5.23 -5.79 9.02
CA SER A 82 -6.11 -4.89 9.79
C SER A 82 -6.34 -3.56 9.07
N ASP A 83 -7.47 -2.92 9.38
CA ASP A 83 -7.80 -1.59 8.85
C ASP A 83 -6.72 -0.57 9.24
N GLU A 84 -6.21 -0.64 10.48
CA GLU A 84 -5.12 0.23 10.96
C GLU A 84 -3.84 0.02 10.15
N LEU A 85 -3.46 -1.23 9.89
CA LEU A 85 -2.27 -1.53 9.09
C LEU A 85 -2.42 -1.05 7.65
N TRP A 86 -3.61 -1.26 7.06
CA TRP A 86 -3.91 -0.82 5.70
C TRP A 86 -3.80 0.70 5.56
N VAL A 87 -4.41 1.46 6.48
CA VAL A 87 -4.32 2.92 6.51
C VAL A 87 -2.88 3.39 6.68
N ARG A 88 -2.18 2.86 7.69
CA ARG A 88 -0.80 3.26 8.00
C ARG A 88 0.17 2.95 6.86
N PHE A 89 -0.05 1.84 6.16
CA PHE A 89 0.73 1.49 4.98
C PHE A 89 0.58 2.54 3.88
N TRP A 90 -0.66 2.88 3.50
CA TRP A 90 -0.90 3.86 2.45
C TRP A 90 -0.49 5.28 2.85
N ASP A 91 -0.60 5.67 4.12
CA ASP A 91 -0.02 6.92 4.64
C ASP A 91 1.51 6.94 4.46
N THR A 92 2.17 5.80 4.70
CA THR A 92 3.61 5.65 4.49
C THR A 92 3.95 5.80 3.01
N VAL A 93 3.21 5.12 2.12
CA VAL A 93 3.40 5.24 0.65
C VAL A 93 3.17 6.68 0.17
N ALA A 94 2.12 7.35 0.67
CA ALA A 94 1.82 8.73 0.32
C ALA A 94 2.92 9.73 0.77
N SER A 95 3.70 9.36 1.80
CA SER A 95 4.85 10.14 2.27
C SER A 95 6.10 10.01 1.39
N LEU A 96 6.17 9.03 0.48
CA LEU A 96 7.30 8.80 -0.41
C LEU A 96 7.34 9.84 -1.53
N GLU A 97 8.03 10.96 -1.30
CA GLU A 97 8.03 12.10 -2.22
C GLU A 97 8.67 11.81 -3.59
N GLY A 98 9.59 10.84 -3.63
CA GLY A 98 10.28 10.42 -4.84
C GLY A 98 9.55 9.36 -5.66
N LEU A 99 8.41 8.86 -5.20
CA LEU A 99 7.70 7.76 -5.83
C LEU A 99 7.20 8.17 -7.22
N LYS A 100 7.72 7.50 -8.26
CA LYS A 100 7.38 7.75 -9.66
C LYS A 100 6.51 6.65 -10.24
N VAL A 101 6.69 5.40 -9.82
CA VAL A 101 5.94 4.25 -10.34
C VAL A 101 5.34 3.47 -9.18
N LEU A 102 4.02 3.27 -9.24
CA LEU A 102 3.28 2.50 -8.25
C LEU A 102 2.47 1.39 -8.93
N GLY A 103 2.78 0.15 -8.61
CA GLY A 103 1.94 -1.00 -8.94
C GLY A 103 1.13 -1.45 -7.73
N LEU A 104 -0.13 -1.81 -7.94
CA LEU A 104 -0.93 -2.57 -6.98
C LEU A 104 -1.37 -3.87 -7.62
N SER A 105 -1.03 -5.00 -7.01
CA SER A 105 -1.39 -6.33 -7.46
C SER A 105 -2.26 -7.01 -6.40
N LEU A 106 -3.50 -7.33 -6.76
CA LEU A 106 -4.45 -8.02 -5.88
C LEU A 106 -4.62 -9.48 -6.30
N ASP A 107 -4.35 -10.43 -5.41
CA ASP A 107 -4.69 -11.84 -5.60
C ASP A 107 -6.00 -12.16 -4.87
N LEU A 108 -7.11 -12.25 -5.61
CA LEU A 108 -8.43 -12.56 -5.07
C LEU A 108 -8.58 -14.05 -4.65
N GLY A 109 -7.53 -14.85 -4.79
CA GLY A 109 -7.52 -16.25 -4.42
C GLY A 109 -8.21 -17.12 -5.47
N ARG A 110 -9.04 -18.05 -5.01
CA ARG A 110 -9.68 -19.06 -5.85
C ARG A 110 -11.19 -18.92 -5.84
N PHE A 111 -11.78 -18.92 -7.04
CA PHE A 111 -13.21 -19.01 -7.27
C PHE A 111 -13.57 -20.41 -7.77
N THR A 112 -14.55 -21.03 -7.13
CA THR A 112 -15.05 -22.36 -7.50
C THR A 112 -16.56 -22.33 -7.65
N SER A 113 -17.09 -23.02 -8.66
CA SER A 113 -18.53 -23.14 -8.88
C SER A 113 -19.06 -24.45 -8.34
N VAL A 114 -20.23 -24.40 -7.71
CA VAL A 114 -21.06 -25.57 -7.42
C VAL A 114 -22.38 -25.40 -8.12
N VAL A 115 -22.86 -26.43 -8.81
CA VAL A 115 -24.19 -26.42 -9.41
C VAL A 115 -25.22 -26.57 -8.28
N GLY A 116 -26.03 -25.54 -8.07
CA GLY A 116 -27.10 -25.55 -7.08
C GLY A 116 -28.23 -26.51 -7.46
N SER A 117 -29.14 -26.76 -6.53
CA SER A 117 -30.31 -27.63 -6.76
C SER A 117 -31.26 -27.13 -7.85
N THR A 118 -31.16 -25.85 -8.23
CA THR A 118 -31.90 -25.21 -9.33
C THR A 118 -31.18 -25.27 -10.67
N GLY A 119 -29.96 -25.84 -10.74
CA GLY A 119 -29.13 -25.88 -11.95
C GLY A 119 -28.26 -24.64 -12.17
N GLU A 120 -28.35 -23.63 -11.31
CA GLU A 120 -27.52 -22.41 -11.39
C GLU A 120 -26.13 -22.63 -10.79
N ALA A 121 -25.10 -22.03 -11.40
CA ALA A 121 -23.73 -22.08 -10.86
C ALA A 121 -23.58 -21.08 -9.71
N ILE A 122 -23.39 -21.58 -8.50
CA ILE A 122 -23.07 -20.77 -7.32
C ILE A 122 -21.55 -20.64 -7.23
N VAL A 123 -21.03 -19.43 -7.37
CA VAL A 123 -19.60 -19.15 -7.27
C VAL A 123 -19.21 -18.83 -5.84
N SER A 124 -18.37 -19.66 -5.25
CA SER A 124 -17.64 -19.41 -4.01
C SER A 124 -16.39 -18.59 -4.28
N GLY A 125 -16.04 -17.68 -3.38
CA GLY A 125 -14.84 -16.84 -3.44
C GLY A 125 -15.10 -15.47 -2.83
N GLN A 126 -14.06 -14.83 -2.31
CA GLN A 126 -14.20 -13.51 -1.72
C GLN A 126 -14.24 -12.45 -2.83
N ARG A 127 -15.39 -11.77 -2.97
CA ARG A 127 -15.52 -10.63 -3.87
C ARG A 127 -15.16 -9.35 -3.12
N ILE A 128 -14.20 -8.60 -3.65
CA ILE A 128 -13.93 -7.23 -3.24
C ILE A 128 -14.64 -6.32 -4.23
N PRO A 129 -15.42 -5.33 -3.76
CA PRO A 129 -16.02 -4.35 -4.67
C PRO A 129 -14.94 -3.42 -5.25
N PHE A 130 -15.02 -3.16 -6.56
CA PHE A 130 -14.04 -2.35 -7.31
C PHE A 130 -14.63 -0.99 -7.72
N GLY A 131 -14.95 -0.16 -6.73
CA GLY A 131 -15.41 1.21 -6.97
C GLY A 131 -14.52 2.24 -6.27
N ILE A 132 -14.37 3.42 -6.87
CA ILE A 132 -13.56 4.49 -6.26
C ILE A 132 -14.07 4.95 -4.88
N GLY A 133 -15.37 4.78 -4.63
CA GLY A 133 -16.02 5.11 -3.35
C GLY A 133 -15.85 4.05 -2.25
N GLU A 134 -15.27 2.89 -2.58
CA GLU A 134 -15.14 1.77 -1.65
C GLU A 134 -14.21 2.08 -0.49
N GLY A 135 -14.56 1.58 0.70
CA GLY A 135 -13.84 1.88 1.93
C GLY A 135 -12.35 1.56 1.84
N TRP A 136 -12.00 0.40 1.27
CA TRP A 136 -10.62 -0.06 1.14
C TRP A 136 -9.78 0.79 0.17
N VAL A 137 -10.43 1.50 -0.77
CA VAL A 137 -9.76 2.36 -1.74
C VAL A 137 -9.37 3.70 -1.11
N LYS A 138 -10.14 4.20 -0.13
CA LYS A 138 -9.96 5.53 0.46
C LYS A 138 -8.52 5.85 0.90
N PRO A 139 -7.76 4.95 1.57
CA PRO A 139 -6.38 5.25 1.97
C PRO A 139 -5.43 5.40 0.76
N ILE A 140 -5.67 4.65 -0.32
CA ILE A 140 -4.89 4.73 -1.57
C ILE A 140 -4.99 6.13 -2.18
N LEU A 141 -6.16 6.77 -2.04
CA LEU A 141 -6.42 8.12 -2.51
C LEU A 141 -5.61 9.19 -1.76
N GLY A 142 -4.75 8.85 -0.79
CA GLY A 142 -3.74 9.77 -0.26
C GLY A 142 -2.51 9.94 -1.16
N VAL A 143 -2.24 8.99 -2.06
CA VAL A 143 -1.06 8.99 -2.93
C VAL A 143 -1.28 9.93 -4.13
N ARG A 144 -0.32 10.82 -4.40
CA ARG A 144 -0.36 11.79 -5.52
C ARG A 144 1.01 12.00 -6.13
N GLY A 145 1.03 12.37 -7.40
CA GLY A 145 2.24 12.79 -8.12
C GLY A 145 3.08 11.65 -8.69
N VAL A 146 2.57 10.42 -8.71
CA VAL A 146 3.25 9.32 -9.42
C VAL A 146 3.17 9.57 -10.92
N LYS A 147 4.18 9.14 -11.68
CA LYS A 147 4.18 9.22 -13.15
C LYS A 147 3.37 8.10 -13.77
N GLU A 148 3.44 6.92 -13.16
CA GLU A 148 2.81 5.70 -13.66
C GLU A 148 2.13 4.97 -12.50
N PHE A 149 0.89 4.57 -12.74
CA PHE A 149 0.14 3.70 -11.87
C PHE A 149 -0.41 2.52 -12.68
N ASP A 150 -0.37 1.33 -12.09
CA ASP A 150 -1.07 0.16 -12.62
C ASP A 150 -1.73 -0.65 -11.51
N LEU A 151 -2.85 -1.30 -11.87
CA LEU A 151 -3.62 -2.18 -11.00
C LEU A 151 -3.75 -3.55 -11.66
N ALA A 152 -3.05 -4.55 -11.16
CA ALA A 152 -3.22 -5.94 -11.58
C ALA A 152 -4.15 -6.67 -10.62
N VAL A 153 -5.05 -7.50 -11.16
CA VAL A 153 -5.93 -8.36 -10.35
C VAL A 153 -5.85 -9.77 -10.88
N THR A 154 -5.56 -10.70 -10.00
CA THR A 154 -5.46 -12.13 -10.30
C THR A 154 -6.58 -12.88 -9.59
N ALA A 155 -7.24 -13.79 -10.31
CA ALA A 155 -8.26 -14.67 -9.76
C ALA A 155 -8.11 -16.05 -10.40
N ARG A 156 -8.04 -17.11 -9.57
CA ARG A 156 -7.97 -18.49 -10.06
C ARG A 156 -9.38 -19.07 -10.12
N CYS A 157 -9.91 -19.29 -11.32
CA CYS A 157 -11.27 -19.77 -11.51
C CYS A 157 -11.29 -21.17 -12.13
N ASP A 158 -12.26 -22.01 -11.74
CA ASP A 158 -12.69 -23.11 -12.62
C ASP A 158 -13.47 -22.58 -13.84
N LEU A 159 -13.71 -23.45 -14.83
CA LEU A 159 -14.30 -23.04 -16.12
C LEU A 159 -15.68 -22.37 -15.96
N LEU A 160 -16.51 -22.86 -15.04
CA LEU A 160 -17.84 -22.29 -14.79
C LEU A 160 -17.74 -20.96 -14.04
N ALA A 161 -16.87 -20.86 -13.05
CA ALA A 161 -16.67 -19.64 -12.27
C ALA A 161 -16.11 -18.53 -13.15
N LYS A 162 -15.22 -18.90 -14.09
CA LYS A 162 -14.67 -17.96 -15.07
C LYS A 162 -15.77 -17.31 -15.90
N GLY A 163 -16.71 -18.11 -16.42
CA GLY A 163 -17.82 -17.60 -17.23
C GLY A 163 -18.75 -16.63 -16.50
N VAL A 164 -18.84 -16.73 -15.18
CA VAL A 164 -19.66 -15.85 -14.33
C VAL A 164 -18.89 -14.59 -13.89
N VAL A 165 -17.61 -14.73 -13.52
CA VAL A 165 -16.86 -13.67 -12.84
C VAL A 165 -16.07 -12.79 -13.81
N GLU A 166 -15.57 -13.32 -14.93
CA GLU A 166 -14.58 -12.63 -15.76
C GLU A 166 -15.09 -11.30 -16.33
N GLY A 167 -16.33 -11.28 -16.86
CA GLY A 167 -16.89 -10.07 -17.49
C GLY A 167 -17.04 -8.90 -16.51
N GLU A 168 -17.66 -9.15 -15.35
CA GLU A 168 -17.83 -8.14 -14.30
C GLU A 168 -16.47 -7.70 -13.74
N LEU A 169 -15.60 -8.66 -13.43
CA LEU A 169 -14.29 -8.37 -12.85
C LEU A 169 -13.42 -7.53 -13.78
N VAL A 170 -13.32 -7.89 -15.07
CA VAL A 170 -12.53 -7.14 -16.05
C VAL A 170 -13.05 -5.71 -16.20
N ARG A 171 -14.38 -5.55 -16.27
CA ARG A 171 -15.01 -4.22 -16.37
C ARG A 171 -14.71 -3.38 -15.13
N ASP A 172 -15.01 -3.89 -13.95
CA ASP A 172 -14.97 -3.10 -12.72
C ASP A 172 -13.51 -2.79 -12.31
N VAL A 173 -12.59 -3.74 -12.48
CA VAL A 173 -11.14 -3.50 -12.28
C VAL A 173 -10.61 -2.49 -13.28
N GLY A 174 -11.02 -2.57 -14.55
CA GLY A 174 -10.63 -1.63 -15.59
C GLY A 174 -11.06 -0.20 -15.26
N LEU A 175 -12.30 -0.01 -14.80
CA LEU A 175 -12.82 1.28 -14.36
C LEU A 175 -12.03 1.82 -13.17
N LEU A 176 -11.88 1.02 -12.11
CA LEU A 176 -11.12 1.45 -10.92
C LEU A 176 -9.68 1.81 -11.25
N ARG A 177 -9.01 1.03 -12.12
CA ARG A 177 -7.63 1.28 -12.56
C ARG A 177 -7.50 2.67 -13.16
N GLU A 178 -8.40 3.05 -14.06
CA GLU A 178 -8.31 4.34 -14.74
C GLU A 178 -8.70 5.50 -13.83
N GLU A 179 -9.69 5.32 -12.94
CA GLU A 179 -10.02 6.32 -11.92
C GLU A 179 -8.85 6.57 -10.96
N LEU A 180 -8.23 5.49 -10.44
CA LEU A 180 -7.03 5.58 -9.61
C LEU A 180 -5.88 6.21 -10.38
N ARG A 181 -5.63 5.81 -11.63
CA ARG A 181 -4.59 6.40 -12.47
C ARG A 181 -4.76 7.92 -12.59
N GLY A 182 -5.97 8.39 -12.89
CA GLY A 182 -6.27 9.81 -13.03
C GLY A 182 -6.04 10.60 -11.74
N ILE A 183 -6.33 10.00 -10.59
CA ILE A 183 -6.17 10.63 -9.27
C ILE A 183 -4.70 10.60 -8.82
N LEU A 184 -4.08 9.41 -8.81
CA LEU A 184 -2.73 9.17 -8.29
C LEU A 184 -1.67 9.86 -9.15
N CYS A 185 -1.86 9.89 -10.47
CA CYS A 185 -0.97 10.61 -11.39
C CYS A 185 -1.24 12.12 -11.46
N GLY A 186 -2.24 12.61 -10.72
CA GLY A 186 -2.53 14.02 -10.59
C GLY A 186 -1.46 14.80 -9.82
N VAL A 187 -1.57 16.13 -9.85
CA VAL A 187 -0.60 17.02 -9.18
C VAL A 187 -0.60 16.78 -7.68
N ARG A 188 0.59 16.68 -7.09
CA ARG A 188 0.76 16.63 -5.64
C ARG A 188 0.51 18.03 -5.07
N GLU A 189 -0.53 18.18 -4.27
CA GLU A 189 -0.74 19.42 -3.51
C GLU A 189 0.44 19.60 -2.55
N LYS A 190 1.15 20.73 -2.67
CA LYS A 190 2.22 21.05 -1.73
C LYS A 190 1.59 21.20 -0.35
N ARG A 191 1.89 20.29 0.58
CA ARG A 191 1.61 20.52 2.00
C ARG A 191 2.33 21.80 2.40
N VAL A 192 1.59 22.89 2.53
CA VAL A 192 2.07 24.06 3.26
C VAL A 192 2.28 23.58 4.68
N LYS A 193 3.54 23.39 5.09
CA LYS A 193 3.89 23.18 6.50
C LYS A 193 3.43 24.43 7.25
N MET A 194 2.26 24.38 7.87
CA MET A 194 1.92 25.36 8.88
C MET A 194 2.80 25.06 10.10
N ASP A 195 3.85 25.85 10.27
CA ASP A 195 4.63 25.92 11.51
C ASP A 195 3.73 26.48 12.63
N ILE A 196 2.85 25.63 13.18
CA ILE A 196 2.16 25.89 14.45
C ILE A 196 3.15 25.53 15.57
N GLN A 197 4.20 26.33 15.73
CA GLN A 197 5.09 26.17 16.89
C GLN A 197 5.74 27.46 17.42
N ARG A 198 5.31 28.66 17.01
CA ARG A 198 5.95 29.91 17.46
C ARG A 198 5.07 31.10 17.88
N LYS A 199 3.81 30.89 18.28
CA LYS A 199 2.96 31.97 18.82
C LYS A 199 2.24 31.69 20.14
N ILE A 200 2.71 30.74 20.96
CA ILE A 200 2.29 30.61 22.36
C ILE A 200 3.51 30.83 23.28
N ARG A 201 4.07 32.03 23.23
CA ARG A 201 4.91 32.61 24.30
C ARG A 201 4.86 34.12 24.13
N LEU A 202 3.84 34.76 24.68
CA LEU A 202 3.80 36.16 25.17
C LEU A 202 2.34 36.59 25.29
N ALA A 203 1.73 36.30 26.44
CA ALA A 203 0.67 37.11 27.05
C ALA A 203 0.21 36.47 28.37
N ILE A 204 1.07 36.52 29.40
CA ILE A 204 0.59 36.67 30.78
C ILE A 204 1.55 37.64 31.47
N THR A 205 1.13 38.90 31.50
CA THR A 205 1.61 39.91 32.44
C THR A 205 0.38 40.68 32.91
N ALA A 206 -0.02 40.40 34.16
CA ALA A 206 -0.60 41.32 35.14
C ALA A 206 -0.62 40.55 36.47
#